data_AF-A0A0P9E3U4-F1
#
_entry.id   AF-A0A0P9E3U4-F1
#
_cell.length_a   1.000
_cell.length_b   1.000
_cell.length_c   1.000
_cell.angle_alpha   90.00
_cell.angle_beta   90.00
_cell.angle_gamma   90.00
#
_symmetry.space_group_name_H-M   'P 1'
#
loop_
_entity.id
_entity.type
_entity.pdbx_description
1 polymer ?
#
loop_
_entity_poly.entity_id
_entity_poly.type
_entity_poly.pdbx_seq_one_letter_code
_entity_poly.pdbx_strand_id
1 'polypeptide(L)'
;MEKKKIKLSSEQAESLDGYIQGTLESSDCPFDKSLLTSIQRKIREPVPSPYIELTKDETLELKWLLEDAIRIFRFEEVDLRESLKPFQELLKQLNKEKEI
;
A
#
# COMPACT_ATOMS: atom_id res chain seq x y z
N MET A 1 16.41 8.50 -11.60
CA MET A 1 15.67 7.90 -10.46
C MET A 1 14.77 6.84 -11.03
N GLU A 2 14.95 5.59 -10.61
CA GLU A 2 14.11 4.48 -11.04
C GLU A 2 12.72 4.64 -10.42
N LYS A 3 11.67 4.52 -11.23
CA LYS A 3 10.28 4.58 -10.81
C LYS A 3 9.59 3.28 -11.17
N LYS A 4 8.80 2.75 -10.24
CA LYS A 4 8.01 1.54 -10.42
C LYS A 4 6.56 1.91 -10.68
N LYS A 5 6.01 1.40 -11.78
CA LYS A 5 4.59 1.53 -12.11
C LYS A 5 3.84 0.32 -11.58
N ILE A 6 2.83 0.56 -10.75
CA ILE A 6 1.96 -0.50 -10.20
C ILE A 6 0.51 -0.24 -10.59
N LYS A 7 -0.23 -1.32 -10.82
CA LYS A 7 -1.66 -1.26 -11.11
C LYS A 7 -2.44 -1.48 -9.83
N LEU A 8 -3.43 -0.62 -9.57
CA LEU A 8 -4.36 -0.75 -8.45
C LEU A 8 -5.77 -1.00 -8.98
N SER A 9 -6.47 -2.00 -8.44
CA SER A 9 -7.93 -2.07 -8.57
C SER A 9 -8.59 -0.96 -7.71
N SER A 10 -9.86 -0.66 -7.97
CA SER A 10 -10.62 0.28 -7.14
C SER A 10 -10.60 -0.14 -5.66
N GLU A 11 -10.85 -1.43 -5.40
CA GLU A 11 -10.82 -1.99 -4.05
C GLU A 11 -9.44 -1.87 -3.38
N GLN A 12 -8.34 -2.07 -4.13
CA GLN A 12 -6.99 -1.86 -3.62
C GLN A 12 -6.72 -0.40 -3.30
N ALA A 13 -7.15 0.52 -4.17
CA ALA A 13 -6.98 1.95 -3.95
C ALA A 13 -7.76 2.42 -2.71
N GLU A 14 -9.03 2.02 -2.58
CA GLU A 14 -9.89 2.37 -1.44
C GLU A 14 -9.35 1.79 -0.12
N SER A 15 -8.99 0.50 -0.11
CA SER A 15 -8.44 -0.16 1.08
C SER A 15 -7.13 0.48 1.53
N LEU A 16 -6.25 0.79 0.57
CA LEU A 16 -4.95 1.38 0.86
C LEU A 16 -5.07 2.84 1.30
N ASP A 17 -5.99 3.61 0.71
CA ASP A 17 -6.25 4.98 1.13
C ASP A 17 -6.72 5.06 2.58
N GLY A 18 -7.70 4.23 2.95
CA GLY A 18 -8.22 4.16 4.32
C GLY A 18 -7.15 3.72 5.32
N TYR A 19 -6.34 2.72 4.96
CA TYR A 19 -5.27 2.24 5.83
C TYR A 19 -4.16 3.28 6.02
N ILE A 20 -3.73 3.95 4.94
CA ILE A 20 -2.75 5.05 5.04
C ILE A 20 -3.30 6.19 5.88
N GLN A 21 -4.57 6.57 5.70
CA GLN A 21 -5.21 7.61 6.49
C GLN A 21 -5.14 7.28 7.99
N GLY A 22 -5.61 6.10 8.39
CA GLY A 22 -5.57 5.68 9.80
C GLY A 22 -4.15 5.60 10.36
N THR A 23 -3.19 5.19 9.53
CA THR A 23 -1.77 5.13 9.91
C THR A 23 -1.18 6.52 10.13
N LEU A 24 -1.52 7.50 9.30
CA LEU A 24 -1.04 8.89 9.43
C LEU A 24 -1.63 9.60 10.65
N GLU A 25 -2.88 9.29 10.98
CA GLU A 25 -3.61 9.80 12.16
C GLU A 25 -3.13 9.19 13.47
N SER A 26 -2.48 8.02 13.42
CA SER A 26 -1.84 7.41 14.58
C SER A 26 -0.72 8.30 15.15
N SER A 27 -0.71 8.44 16.48
CA SER A 27 0.33 9.16 17.21
C SER A 27 1.68 8.44 17.15
N ASP A 28 1.66 7.11 17.05
CA ASP A 28 2.83 6.24 17.01
C ASP A 28 3.10 5.69 15.60
N CYS A 29 2.91 6.52 14.57
CA CYS A 29 3.17 6.12 13.19
C CYS A 29 4.65 5.73 13.01
N PRO A 30 4.97 4.45 12.74
CA PRO A 30 6.36 3.99 12.61
C PRO A 30 6.94 4.26 11.21
N PHE A 31 6.15 4.85 10.32
CA PHE A 31 6.45 5.07 8.90
C PHE A 31 6.81 6.52 8.61
N ASP A 32 7.49 6.76 7.50
CA ASP A 32 7.76 8.12 7.03
C ASP A 32 6.47 8.78 6.52
N LYS A 33 5.94 9.72 7.32
CA LYS A 33 4.70 10.44 7.00
C LYS A 33 4.76 11.18 5.67
N SER A 34 5.93 11.67 5.25
CA SER A 34 6.10 12.38 3.98
C SER A 34 5.94 11.44 2.78
N LEU A 35 6.52 10.25 2.87
CA LEU A 35 6.39 9.21 1.84
C LEU A 35 4.95 8.68 1.79
N LEU A 36 4.35 8.39 2.95
CA LEU A 36 2.96 7.95 3.03
C LEU A 36 1.99 8.99 2.45
N THR A 37 2.18 10.28 2.75
CA THR A 37 1.34 11.35 2.18
C THR A 37 1.51 11.44 0.66
N SER A 38 2.74 11.27 0.15
CA SER A 38 3.00 11.24 -1.30
C SER A 38 2.29 10.05 -1.97
N ILE A 39 2.39 8.86 -1.38
CA ILE A 39 1.71 7.63 -1.84
C ILE A 39 0.19 7.83 -1.83
N GLN A 40 -0.37 8.34 -0.72
CA GLN A 40 -1.80 8.61 -0.58
C GLN A 40 -2.31 9.55 -1.65
N ARG A 41 -1.58 10.63 -1.92
CA ARG A 41 -1.94 11.57 -2.98
C ARG A 41 -2.00 10.88 -4.35
N LYS A 42 -1.02 10.03 -4.67
CA LYS A 42 -0.98 9.30 -5.95
C LYS A 42 -2.14 8.31 -6.09
N ILE A 43 -2.58 7.70 -4.99
CA ILE A 43 -3.76 6.83 -4.97
C ILE A 43 -5.04 7.62 -5.24
N ARG A 44 -5.14 8.83 -4.67
CA ARG A 44 -6.30 9.73 -4.80
C ARG A 44 -6.34 10.57 -6.07
N GLU A 45 -5.22 10.70 -6.77
CA GLU A 45 -5.15 11.49 -7.99
C GLU A 45 -6.17 10.94 -9.02
N PRO A 46 -7.00 11.81 -9.63
CA PRO A 46 -7.94 11.40 -10.67
C PRO A 46 -7.15 11.10 -11.94
N VAL A 47 -6.48 9.95 -11.99
CA VAL A 47 -5.78 9.49 -13.16
C VAL A 47 -6.78 8.73 -14.03
N PRO A 48 -6.87 8.99 -15.35
CA PRO A 48 -7.67 8.18 -16.27
C PRO A 48 -7.17 6.72 -16.39
N SER A 49 -6.22 6.30 -15.57
CA SER A 49 -5.51 5.03 -15.63
C SER A 49 -5.30 4.47 -14.22
N PRO A 50 -5.54 3.17 -13.99
CA PRO A 50 -5.48 2.54 -12.66
C PRO A 50 -4.04 2.28 -12.20
N TYR A 51 -3.10 3.19 -12.51
CA TYR A 51 -1.69 2.99 -12.20
C TYR A 51 -1.14 4.15 -11.39
N ILE A 52 -0.32 3.82 -10.40
CA ILE A 52 0.49 4.79 -9.67
C ILE A 52 1.97 4.54 -9.93
N GLU A 53 2.74 5.63 -10.00
CA GLU A 53 4.19 5.59 -10.15
C GLU A 53 4.86 5.88 -8.82
N LEU A 54 5.62 4.92 -8.31
CA LEU A 54 6.33 5.01 -7.04
C LEU A 54 7.83 5.14 -7.26
N THR A 55 8.49 5.98 -6.46
CA THR A 55 9.95 5.95 -6.33
C THR A 55 10.39 4.68 -5.60
N LYS A 56 11.70 4.42 -5.57
CA LYS A 56 12.27 3.32 -4.80
C LYS A 56 11.91 3.41 -3.31
N ASP A 57 12.00 4.60 -2.72
CA ASP A 57 11.72 4.82 -1.31
C ASP A 57 10.22 4.65 -1.01
N GLU A 58 9.34 5.21 -1.86
CA GLU A 58 7.90 5.00 -1.73
C GLU A 58 7.51 3.53 -1.92
N THR A 59 8.21 2.79 -2.78
CA THR A 59 8.00 1.35 -2.98
C THR A 59 8.37 0.56 -1.72
N LEU A 60 9.48 0.92 -1.07
CA LEU A 60 9.92 0.28 0.17
C LEU A 60 8.95 0.60 1.32
N GLU A 61 8.57 1.87 1.46
CA GLU A 61 7.63 2.32 2.48
C GLU A 61 6.27 1.62 2.33
N LEU A 62 5.76 1.54 1.09
CA LEU A 62 4.51 0.84 0.81
C LEU A 62 4.63 -0.66 1.12
N LYS A 63 5.77 -1.30 0.85
CA LYS A 63 5.97 -2.72 1.20
C LYS A 63 5.88 -2.93 2.71
N TRP A 64 6.58 -2.11 3.49
CA TRP A 64 6.56 -2.21 4.94
C TRP A 64 5.17 -1.97 5.51
N LEU A 65 4.45 -0.98 4.97
CA LEU A 65 3.05 -0.71 5.35
C LEU A 65 2.15 -1.92 5.09
N LEU A 66 2.27 -2.56 3.91
CA LEU A 66 1.48 -3.74 3.55
C LEU A 66 1.83 -4.96 4.42
N GLU A 67 3.10 -5.15 4.74
CA GLU A 67 3.55 -6.22 5.63
C GLU A 67 3.01 -6.03 7.05
N ASP A 68 3.00 -4.80 7.56
CA ASP A 68 2.43 -4.48 8.87
C ASP A 68 0.91 -4.67 8.90
N ALA A 69 0.19 -4.22 7.87
CA ALA A 69 -1.24 -4.46 7.71
C ALA A 69 -1.54 -5.96 7.77
N ILE A 70 -0.85 -6.76 6.94
CA ILE A 70 -1.02 -8.21 6.90
C ILE A 70 -0.71 -8.84 8.26
N ARG A 71 0.31 -8.34 8.97
CA ARG A 71 0.67 -8.82 10.30
C ARG A 71 -0.44 -8.55 11.30
N ILE A 72 -0.91 -7.31 11.44
CA ILE A 72 -1.93 -6.89 12.40
C ILE A 72 -3.22 -7.72 12.23
N PHE A 73 -3.76 -7.74 11.01
CA PHE A 73 -5.00 -8.47 10.70
C PHE A 73 -4.86 -9.99 10.77
N ARG A 74 -3.64 -10.54 10.75
CA ARG A 74 -3.41 -11.98 10.96
C ARG A 74 -3.54 -12.39 12.44
N PHE A 75 -3.37 -11.45 13.36
CA PHE A 75 -3.48 -11.69 14.81
C PHE A 75 -4.87 -11.39 15.38
N GLU A 76 -5.73 -10.67 14.66
CA GLU A 76 -7.14 -10.48 15.04
C GLU A 76 -7.98 -11.70 14.58
N GLU A 77 -8.71 -12.32 15.52
CA GLU A 77 -9.43 -13.58 15.30
C GLU A 77 -10.61 -13.45 14.31
N VAL A 78 -10.63 -14.37 13.35
CA VAL A 78 -11.75 -14.87 12.52
C VAL A 78 -12.42 -13.86 11.56
N ASP A 79 -12.34 -14.16 10.26
CA ASP A 79 -13.03 -13.55 9.10
C ASP A 79 -12.43 -12.33 8.35
N LEU A 80 -11.32 -11.73 8.78
CA LEU A 80 -10.69 -10.62 8.00
C LEU A 80 -9.83 -11.05 6.80
N ARG A 81 -9.86 -12.35 6.42
CA ARG A 81 -9.06 -12.86 5.29
C ARG A 81 -9.43 -12.23 3.97
N GLU A 82 -10.70 -11.89 3.77
CA GLU A 82 -11.14 -11.21 2.55
C GLU A 82 -10.63 -9.77 2.51
N SER A 83 -10.66 -9.07 3.64
CA SER A 83 -10.11 -7.72 3.81
C SER A 83 -8.60 -7.65 3.60
N LEU A 84 -7.89 -8.78 3.71
CA LEU A 84 -6.46 -8.89 3.45
C LEU A 84 -6.09 -9.13 1.98
N LYS A 85 -7.03 -9.60 1.15
CA LYS A 85 -6.75 -9.93 -0.26
C LYS A 85 -6.15 -8.75 -1.03
N PRO A 86 -6.69 -7.51 -0.93
CA PRO A 86 -6.14 -6.37 -1.66
C PRO A 86 -4.67 -6.11 -1.31
N PHE A 87 -4.32 -6.20 -0.03
CA PHE A 87 -2.95 -5.97 0.45
C PHE A 87 -1.99 -7.09 0.03
N GLN A 88 -2.42 -8.36 0.11
CA GLN A 88 -1.60 -9.50 -0.29
C GLN A 88 -1.31 -9.51 -1.80
N GLU A 89 -2.31 -9.19 -2.62
CA GLU A 89 -2.13 -9.09 -4.06
C GLU A 89 -1.21 -7.95 -4.45
N LEU A 90 -1.34 -6.80 -3.79
CA LEU A 90 -0.47 -5.66 -4.03
C LEU A 90 0.98 -5.96 -3.62
N LEU A 91 1.20 -6.59 -2.46
CA LEU A 91 2.52 -6.99 -1.99
C LEU A 91 3.18 -7.99 -2.96
N LYS A 92 2.41 -8.94 -3.50
CA LYS A 92 2.88 -9.86 -4.55
C LYS A 92 3.32 -9.12 -5.82
N GLN A 93 2.53 -8.15 -6.29
CA GLN A 93 2.92 -7.32 -7.44
C GLN A 93 4.21 -6.53 -7.18
N LEU A 94 4.35 -5.97 -5.98
CA LEU A 94 5.54 -5.23 -5.57
C LEU A 94 6.78 -6.12 -5.43
N ASN A 95 6.62 -7.42 -5.18
CA ASN A 95 7.71 -8.39 -5.02
C ASN A 95 8.05 -9.19 -6.28
N LYS A 96 7.22 -9.16 -7.32
CA LYS A 96 7.42 -9.90 -8.59
C LYS A 96 8.63 -9.47 -9.44
N GLU A 97 9.54 -8.63 -8.94
CA GLU A 97 10.74 -8.16 -9.67
C GLU A 97 12.00 -9.02 -9.44
N LYS A 98 11.88 -10.26 -8.92
CA LYS A 98 13.03 -11.17 -8.78
C LYS A 98 13.02 -12.40 -9.72
N GLU A 99 12.14 -12.44 -10.71
CA GLU A 99 12.15 -13.51 -11.72
C GLU A 99 12.24 -12.96 -13.14
N ILE A 100 13.37 -12.34 -13.49
CA ILE A 100 13.93 -12.33 -14.85
C ILE A 100 15.45 -12.38 -14.73
#